data_AF-A0A660SPH9-F1
#
_entry.id   AF-A0A660SPH9-F1
#
_cell.length_a   1.000
_cell.length_b   1.000
_cell.length_c   1.000
_cell.angle_alpha   90.00
_cell.angle_beta   90.00
_cell.angle_gamma   90.00
#
_symmetry.space_group_name_H-M   'P 1'
#
loop_
_entity.id
_entity.type
_entity.pdbx_description
1 polymer ?
#
loop_
_entity_poly.entity_id
_entity_poly.type
_entity_poly.pdbx_seq_one_letter_code
_entity_poly.pdbx_strand_id
1 'polypeptide(L)'
;MQSFWDAAEHYVSSLKLEGCISIQIQGPSDLDFILEWACMKHEMLYNPAVRPDSRNPDQKVLDEQELITFLETYKTINEDYH
;
A
#
# COMPACT_ATOMS: atom_id res chain seq x y z
N MET A 1 0.05 -18.49 8.53
CA MET A 1 0.10 -17.07 8.97
C MET A 1 0.64 -16.27 7.80
N GLN A 2 -0.23 -15.84 6.89
CA GLN A 2 0.14 -14.78 5.97
C GLN A 2 0.02 -13.47 6.74
N SER A 3 1.10 -12.71 6.71
CA SER A 3 1.24 -11.51 7.52
C SER A 3 0.72 -10.30 6.76
N PHE A 4 0.38 -9.20 7.45
CA PHE A 4 0.05 -7.94 6.80
C PHE A 4 1.11 -7.49 5.78
N TRP A 5 2.36 -7.96 5.92
CA TRP A 5 3.46 -7.69 5.00
C TRP A 5 3.21 -8.32 3.63
N ASP A 6 2.73 -9.56 3.57
CA ASP A 6 2.48 -10.25 2.30
C ASP A 6 1.35 -9.56 1.53
N ALA A 7 0.30 -9.14 2.25
CA ALA A 7 -0.82 -8.39 1.68
C ALA A 7 -0.39 -7.00 1.18
N ALA A 8 0.47 -6.30 1.93
CA ALA A 8 1.03 -5.01 1.52
C ALA A 8 1.94 -5.16 0.30
N GLU A 9 2.80 -6.19 0.25
CA GLU A 9 3.65 -6.49 -0.91
C GLU A 9 2.80 -6.73 -2.17
N HIS A 10 1.74 -7.54 -2.04
CA HIS A 10 0.82 -7.79 -3.14
C HIS A 10 0.10 -6.51 -3.61
N TYR A 11 -0.34 -5.67 -2.68
CA TYR A 11 -0.99 -4.40 -3.00
C TYR A 11 -0.06 -3.49 -3.82
N VAL A 12 1.16 -3.27 -3.34
CA VAL A 12 2.16 -2.42 -4.00
C VAL A 12 2.55 -2.99 -5.37
N SER A 13 2.74 -4.30 -5.47
CA SER A 13 3.03 -4.97 -6.75
C SER A 13 1.92 -4.73 -7.78
N SER A 14 0.65 -4.82 -7.36
CA SER A 14 -0.50 -4.58 -8.23
C SER A 14 -0.52 -3.13 -8.74
N LEU A 15 -0.29 -2.17 -7.86
CA LEU A 15 -0.21 -0.76 -8.23
C LEU A 15 0.95 -0.46 -9.18
N LYS A 16 2.10 -1.11 -9.01
CA LYS A 16 3.24 -1.00 -9.95
C LYS A 16 2.84 -1.47 -11.36
N LEU A 17 2.11 -2.57 -11.46
CA LEU A 17 1.63 -3.10 -12.75
C LEU A 17 0.62 -2.17 -13.42
N GLU A 18 -0.15 -1.41 -12.63
CA GLU A 18 -1.06 -0.36 -13.12
C GLU A 18 -0.33 0.92 -13.55
N GLY A 19 0.98 1.01 -13.32
CA GLY A 19 1.81 2.16 -13.69
C GLY A 19 2.03 3.18 -12.57
N CYS A 20 1.57 2.90 -11.35
CA CYS A 20 1.88 3.77 -10.21
C CYS A 20 3.38 3.70 -9.92
N ILE A 21 3.99 4.85 -9.65
CA ILE A 21 5.41 4.97 -9.28
C ILE A 21 5.57 5.35 -7.80
N SER A 22 4.51 5.84 -7.18
CA SER A 22 4.54 6.27 -5.78
C SER A 22 3.20 6.05 -5.07
N ILE A 23 3.28 5.89 -3.76
CA ILE A 23 2.12 5.69 -2.88
C ILE A 23 2.19 6.71 -1.75
N GLN A 24 1.04 7.23 -1.34
CA GLN A 24 0.89 8.08 -0.15
C GLN A 24 -0.38 7.67 0.60
N ILE A 25 -0.25 7.49 1.92
CA ILE A 25 -1.42 7.46 2.81
C ILE A 25 -1.79 8.91 3.19
N GLN A 26 -3.08 9.22 3.20
CA GLN A 26 -3.60 10.50 3.68
C GLN A 26 -3.70 10.49 5.19
N GLY A 27 -3.13 11.53 5.81
CA GLY A 27 -3.15 11.69 7.26
C GLY A 27 -2.11 10.79 7.95
N PRO A 28 -2.06 10.84 9.29
CA PRO A 28 -1.22 9.93 10.07
C PRO A 28 -1.73 8.50 9.93
N SER A 29 -0.84 7.53 9.75
CA SER A 29 -1.18 6.12 9.77
C SER A 29 -0.17 5.30 10.57
N ASP A 30 -0.68 4.36 11.37
CA ASP A 30 0.18 3.41 12.07
C ASP A 30 0.75 2.35 11.10
N LEU A 31 0.29 2.32 9.84
CA LEU A 31 0.71 1.36 8.82
C LEU A 31 1.73 1.92 7.83
N ASP A 32 2.19 3.16 8.01
CA ASP A 32 3.15 3.80 7.10
C ASP A 32 4.40 2.94 6.87
N PHE A 33 4.92 2.31 7.93
CA PHE A 33 6.11 1.48 7.88
C PHE A 33 5.97 0.25 6.96
N ILE A 34 4.75 -0.32 6.85
CA ILE A 34 4.53 -1.53 6.06
C ILE A 34 4.47 -1.22 4.57
N LEU A 35 3.86 -0.08 4.23
CA LEU A 35 3.84 0.41 2.86
C LEU A 35 5.21 0.89 2.44
N GLU A 36 5.95 1.58 3.31
CA GLU A 36 7.32 2.00 3.02
C GLU A 36 8.19 0.80 2.65
N TRP A 37 8.17 -0.26 3.46
CA TRP A 37 8.88 -1.50 3.16
C TRP A 37 8.45 -2.14 1.83
N ALA A 38 7.14 -2.24 1.57
CA ALA A 38 6.63 -2.86 0.35
C ALA A 38 7.03 -2.04 -0.89
N CYS A 39 6.95 -0.71 -0.79
CA CYS A 39 7.43 0.21 -1.83
C CYS A 39 8.92 0.02 -2.11
N MET A 40 9.76 -0.06 -1.06
CA MET A 40 11.19 -0.31 -1.20
C MET A 40 11.49 -1.61 -1.95
N LYS A 41 10.77 -2.69 -1.63
CA LYS A 41 10.91 -3.99 -2.32
C LYS A 41 10.59 -3.93 -3.81
N HIS A 42 9.61 -3.12 -4.18
CA HIS A 42 9.12 -3.00 -5.55
C HIS A 42 9.68 -1.77 -6.29
N GLU A 43 10.71 -1.10 -5.76
CA GLU A 43 11.30 0.10 -6.37
C GLU A 43 10.28 1.23 -6.61
N MET A 44 9.25 1.31 -5.75
CA MET A 44 8.28 2.39 -5.73
C MET A 44 8.63 3.40 -4.63
N LEU A 45 8.15 4.62 -4.77
CA LEU A 45 8.36 5.67 -3.78
C LEU A 45 7.21 5.69 -2.77
N TYR A 46 7.52 5.56 -1.49
CA TYR A 46 6.57 5.89 -0.44
C TYR A 46 6.73 7.37 -0.06
N ASN A 47 5.65 8.14 -0.21
CA ASN A 47 5.62 9.56 0.11
C ASN A 47 4.88 9.74 1.44
N PRO A 48 5.59 10.03 2.55
CA PRO A 48 4.93 10.32 3.82
C PRO A 48 4.05 11.55 3.67
N ALA A 49 2.92 11.57 4.39
CA ALA A 49 1.81 12.53 4.26
C ALA A 49 2.13 13.99 4.65
N VAL A 50 3.32 14.50 4.34
CA VAL A 50 3.78 15.84 4.73
C VAL A 50 3.09 16.92 3.90
N ARG A 51 2.84 16.66 2.60
CA ARG A 51 1.96 17.44 1.71
C ARG A 51 1.48 16.54 0.56
N PRO A 52 0.18 16.49 0.22
CA PRO A 52 -0.25 15.86 -1.01
C PRO A 52 0.36 16.62 -2.19
N ASP A 53 1.33 16.03 -2.87
CA ASP A 53 1.81 16.58 -4.13
C ASP A 53 0.77 16.25 -5.21
N SER A 54 -0.30 17.05 -5.21
CA SER A 54 -1.46 16.99 -6.13
C SER A 54 -1.11 17.05 -7.64
N ARG A 55 0.18 17.00 -7.99
CA ARG A 55 0.71 17.09 -9.35
C ARG A 55 1.35 15.80 -9.86
N ASN A 56 1.44 14.73 -9.07
CA ASN A 56 1.94 13.45 -9.57
C ASN A 56 0.76 12.54 -10.00
N PRO A 57 0.45 12.46 -11.32
CA PRO A 57 -0.65 11.61 -11.81
C PRO A 57 -0.38 10.12 -11.61
N ASP A 58 0.89 9.74 -11.43
CA ASP A 58 1.34 8.36 -11.23
C ASP A 58 1.48 8.02 -9.73
N GLN A 59 0.85 8.83 -8.86
CA GLN A 59 0.77 8.61 -7.42
C GLN A 59 -0.57 7.99 -7.03
N LYS A 60 -0.53 6.84 -6.35
CA LYS A 60 -1.68 6.33 -5.62
C LYS A 60 -1.78 7.05 -4.27
N VAL A 61 -2.87 7.78 -4.09
CA VAL A 61 -3.24 8.34 -2.80
C VAL A 61 -4.39 7.51 -2.24
N LEU A 62 -4.23 7.04 -1.00
CA LEU A 62 -5.24 6.26 -0.28
C LEU A 62 -5.38 6.79 1.15
N ASP A 63 -6.49 6.48 1.81
CA ASP A 63 -6.61 6.68 3.26
C ASP A 63 -6.27 5.37 4.02
N GLU A 64 -6.08 5.49 5.35
CA GLU A 64 -5.74 4.33 6.19
C GLU A 64 -6.84 3.26 6.18
N GLN A 65 -8.12 3.65 6.07
CA GLN A 65 -9.22 2.70 6.08
C GLN A 65 -9.26 1.88 4.77
N GLU A 66 -8.99 2.51 3.62
CA GLU A 66 -8.82 1.83 2.33
C GLU A 66 -7.71 0.77 2.43
N LEU A 67 -6.57 1.11 3.05
CA LEU A 67 -5.47 0.16 3.25
C LEU A 67 -5.90 -1.02 4.13
N ILE A 68 -6.47 -0.74 5.30
CA ILE A 68 -6.91 -1.79 6.24
C ILE A 68 -7.88 -2.74 5.56
N THR A 69 -8.89 -2.20 4.86
CA THR A 69 -9.89 -3.03 4.16
C THR A 69 -9.25 -3.92 3.10
N PHE A 70 -8.27 -3.42 2.33
CA PHE A 70 -7.55 -4.26 1.36
C PHE A 70 -6.78 -5.38 2.06
N LEU A 71 -5.99 -5.02 3.08
CA LEU A 71 -5.13 -5.93 3.80
C LEU A 71 -5.91 -7.06 4.49
N GLU A 72 -7.04 -6.73 5.13
CA GLU A 72 -7.92 -7.70 5.76
C GLU A 72 -8.62 -8.60 4.73
N THR A 73 -9.12 -8.02 3.64
CA THR A 73 -9.78 -8.80 2.57
C THR A 73 -8.81 -9.82 1.96
N TYR A 74 -7.57 -9.40 1.66
CA TYR A 74 -6.55 -10.29 1.13
C TYR A 74 -6.24 -11.44 2.08
N LYS A 75 -6.17 -11.15 3.39
CA LYS A 75 -5.97 -12.16 4.42
C LYS A 75 -7.12 -13.17 4.47
N THR A 76 -8.38 -12.71 4.49
CA THR A 76 -9.56 -13.59 4.52
C THR A 76 -9.60 -14.50 3.30
N ILE A 77 -9.41 -13.95 2.10
CA ILE A 77 -9.41 -14.74 0.86
C ILE A 77 -8.35 -15.85 0.93
N ASN A 78 -7.14 -15.55 1.39
CA ASN A 78 -6.06 -16.55 1.40
C ASN A 78 -6.12 -17.53 2.59
N GLU A 79 -6.86 -17.21 3.66
CA GLU A 79 -7.10 -18.12 4.77
C GLU A 79 -8.18 -19.17 4.45
N ASP A 80 -9.13 -18.87 3.56
CA ASP A 80 -10.21 -19.80 3.14
C ASP A 80 -9.76 -20.89 2.14
N TYR A 81 -8.53 -20.80 1.59
CA TYR A 81 -7.97 -21.80 0.66
C TYR A 81 -7.11 -22.89 1.32
N HIS A 82 -7.09 -22.98 2.66
CA HIS A 82 -6.31 -23.96 3.43
C HIS A 82 -7.15 -24.75 4.43
#